data_AF-A0A2V4SYJ6-F1
#
_entry.id   AF-A0A2V4SYJ6-F1
#
_cell.length_a   1.000
_cell.length_b   1.000
_cell.length_c   1.000
_cell.angle_alpha   90.00
_cell.angle_beta   90.00
_cell.angle_gamma   90.00
#
_symmetry.space_group_name_H-M   'P 1'
#
loop_
_entity.id
_entity.type
_entity.pdbx_description
1 polymer ?
#
loop_
_entity_poly.entity_id
_entity_poly.type
_entity_poly.pdbx_seq_one_letter_code
_entity_poly.pdbx_strand_id
1 'polypeptide(L)'
;MLHGRLGRKARATQLAALDALAGDTPRVVLATGRLVGEGFDHPALDTLVLAMPVAWRGTLQQYAGRLHREHAGKTGVRVIDYVDGGHPVLQRMWEKRQRGYRAMGYQVRTPGEDIQPQLA
;
A
#
# COMPACT_ATOMS: atom_id res chain seq x y z
N MET A 1 -8.80 6.02 -9.64
CA MET A 1 -7.36 6.33 -9.70
C MET A 1 -7.14 7.72 -9.13
N LEU A 2 -6.36 7.84 -8.06
CA LEU A 2 -6.13 9.10 -7.35
C LEU A 2 -4.74 9.66 -7.68
N HIS A 3 -4.66 10.82 -8.34
CA HIS A 3 -3.38 11.47 -8.65
C HIS A 3 -3.46 12.98 -8.47
N GLY A 4 -2.31 13.66 -8.32
CA GLY A 4 -2.24 15.07 -7.92
C GLY A 4 -2.83 16.07 -8.92
N ARG A 5 -3.03 15.66 -10.18
CA ARG A 5 -3.70 16.47 -11.22
C ARG A 5 -5.24 16.42 -11.14
N LEU A 6 -5.79 15.58 -10.27
CA LEU A 6 -7.24 15.47 -10.11
C LEU A 6 -7.76 16.64 -9.26
N GLY A 7 -8.69 17.41 -9.81
CA GLY A 7 -9.32 18.52 -9.08
C GLY A 7 -10.09 18.04 -7.85
N ARG A 8 -10.28 18.93 -6.86
CA ARG A 8 -10.90 18.60 -5.56
C ARG A 8 -12.26 17.90 -5.69
N LYS A 9 -13.12 18.38 -6.60
CA LYS A 9 -14.45 17.80 -6.85
C LYS A 9 -14.35 16.37 -7.39
N ALA A 10 -13.55 16.17 -8.43
CA ALA A 10 -13.36 14.85 -9.03
C ALA A 10 -12.73 13.84 -8.04
N ARG A 11 -11.79 14.31 -7.20
CA ARG A 11 -11.24 13.51 -6.09
C ARG A 11 -12.32 13.11 -5.09
N ALA A 12 -13.14 14.05 -4.64
CA ALA A 12 -14.23 13.76 -3.70
C ALA A 12 -15.24 12.76 -4.30
N THR A 13 -15.58 12.90 -5.58
CA THR A 13 -16.46 11.94 -6.28
C THR A 13 -15.87 10.52 -6.31
N GLN A 14 -14.58 10.37 -6.58
CA GLN A 14 -13.95 9.05 -6.58
C GLN A 14 -13.88 8.42 -5.18
N LEU A 15 -13.61 9.21 -4.14
CA LEU A 15 -13.62 8.72 -2.77
C LEU A 15 -15.03 8.30 -2.35
N ALA A 16 -16.05 9.12 -2.64
CA ALA A 16 -17.44 8.79 -2.35
C ALA A 16 -17.89 7.51 -3.07
N ALA A 17 -17.50 7.32 -4.34
CA ALA A 17 -17.78 6.10 -5.09
C ALA A 17 -17.08 4.86 -4.48
N LEU A 18 -15.87 5.02 -3.96
CA LEU A 18 -15.13 3.96 -3.28
C LEU A 18 -15.79 3.59 -1.94
N ASP A 19 -16.22 4.59 -1.17
CA ASP A 19 -16.85 4.40 0.15
C ASP A 19 -18.29 3.86 0.05
N ALA A 20 -18.94 4.02 -1.10
CA ALA A 20 -20.27 3.46 -1.38
C ALA A 20 -20.25 1.97 -1.73
N LEU A 21 -19.08 1.37 -1.94
CA LEU A 21 -18.97 -0.07 -2.20
C LEU A 21 -19.37 -0.87 -0.96
N ALA A 22 -20.10 -1.98 -1.16
CA ALA A 22 -20.40 -2.91 -0.07
C ALA A 22 -19.10 -3.46 0.53
N GLY A 23 -19.12 -3.88 1.81
CA GLY A 23 -17.90 -4.23 2.56
C GLY A 23 -17.10 -5.41 1.96
N ASP A 24 -17.75 -6.29 1.21
CA ASP A 24 -17.20 -7.48 0.57
C ASP A 24 -16.79 -7.30 -0.90
N THR A 25 -17.19 -6.19 -1.54
CA THR A 25 -16.91 -5.92 -2.96
C THR A 25 -15.40 -5.85 -3.25
N PRO A 26 -14.83 -6.59 -4.21
CA PRO A 26 -13.41 -6.44 -4.54
C PRO A 26 -13.08 -5.01 -5.00
N ARG A 27 -11.94 -4.44 -4.55
CA ARG A 27 -11.57 -3.06 -4.90
C ARG A 27 -10.06 -2.86 -4.98
N VAL A 28 -9.64 -2.02 -5.93
CA VAL A 28 -8.25 -1.64 -6.12
C VAL A 28 -8.16 -0.12 -6.24
N VAL A 29 -7.24 0.48 -5.49
CA VAL A 29 -6.98 1.92 -5.53
C VAL A 29 -5.55 2.15 -6.05
N LEU A 30 -5.45 2.66 -7.27
CA LEU A 30 -4.19 3.20 -7.79
C LEU A 30 -4.04 4.65 -7.34
N ALA A 31 -2.97 4.95 -6.61
CA ALA A 31 -2.72 6.28 -6.09
C ALA A 31 -1.22 6.66 -6.06
N THR A 32 -0.91 7.95 -6.14
CA THR A 32 0.45 8.45 -5.91
C THR A 32 0.73 8.61 -4.41
N GLY A 33 2.01 8.53 -4.01
CA GLY A 33 2.38 8.51 -2.59
C GLY A 33 1.85 9.66 -1.74
N ARG A 34 1.90 10.90 -2.26
CA ARG A 34 1.36 12.09 -1.56
C ARG A 34 -0.12 11.94 -1.19
N LEU A 35 -0.89 11.27 -2.05
CA LEU A 35 -2.33 11.08 -1.86
C LEU A 35 -2.67 9.98 -0.86
N VAL A 36 -1.88 8.91 -0.82
CA VAL A 36 -2.02 7.83 0.19
C VAL A 36 -1.50 8.29 1.55
N GLY A 37 -0.51 9.20 1.58
CA GLY A 37 0.07 9.74 2.82
C GLY A 37 -0.88 10.63 3.61
N GLU A 38 -1.72 11.43 2.93
CA GLU A 38 -2.56 12.47 3.57
C GLU A 38 -4.07 12.22 3.36
N GLY A 39 -4.77 11.94 4.47
CA GLY A 39 -6.24 11.97 4.52
C GLY A 39 -6.99 10.84 3.79
N PHE A 40 -6.30 9.90 3.13
CA PHE A 40 -6.93 8.73 2.52
C PHE A 40 -7.18 7.64 3.57
N ASP A 41 -8.43 7.24 3.78
CA ASP A 41 -8.78 6.16 4.70
C ASP A 41 -9.83 5.25 4.07
N HIS A 42 -9.50 3.98 3.90
CA HIS A 42 -10.44 2.97 3.43
C HIS A 42 -10.14 1.63 4.12
N PRO A 43 -10.75 1.37 5.29
CA PRO A 43 -10.41 0.23 6.15
C PRO A 43 -10.56 -1.14 5.47
N ALA A 44 -11.36 -1.27 4.41
CA ALA A 44 -11.49 -2.53 3.67
C ALA A 44 -10.21 -2.94 2.92
N LEU A 45 -9.24 -2.04 2.71
CA LEU A 45 -7.96 -2.40 2.08
C LEU A 45 -7.05 -3.17 3.05
N ASP A 46 -6.45 -4.25 2.54
CA ASP A 46 -5.53 -5.12 3.27
C ASP A 46 -4.13 -5.23 2.64
N THR A 47 -3.97 -4.79 1.39
CA THR A 47 -2.76 -5.03 0.61
C THR A 47 -2.20 -3.73 0.03
N LEU A 48 -0.90 -3.49 0.26
CA LEU A 48 -0.13 -2.43 -0.38
C LEU A 48 0.75 -3.01 -1.48
N VAL A 49 0.57 -2.56 -2.71
CA VAL A 49 1.54 -2.79 -3.79
C VAL A 49 2.45 -1.57 -3.90
N LEU A 50 3.72 -1.71 -3.52
CA LEU A 50 4.70 -0.64 -3.55
C LEU A 50 5.53 -0.71 -4.83
N ALA A 51 5.10 0.02 -5.86
CA ALA A 51 5.77 0.11 -7.16
C ALA A 51 6.69 1.34 -7.31
N MET A 52 6.84 2.15 -6.25
CA MET A 52 7.60 3.41 -6.29
C MET A 52 8.86 3.34 -5.43
N PRO A 53 9.96 4.00 -5.85
CA PRO A 53 11.21 4.02 -5.09
C PRO A 53 11.06 4.96 -3.90
N VAL A 54 10.49 4.47 -2.80
CA VAL A 54 10.44 5.14 -1.50
C VAL A 54 11.25 4.33 -0.49
N ALA A 55 11.88 5.00 0.48
CA ALA A 55 12.66 4.33 1.52
C ALA A 55 12.58 5.04 2.88
N TRP A 56 11.81 6.13 2.98
CA TRP A 56 11.65 6.83 4.25
C TRP A 56 10.68 6.08 5.16
N ARG A 57 11.14 5.77 6.37
CA ARG A 57 10.39 4.95 7.34
C ARG A 57 9.03 5.54 7.67
N GLY A 58 8.94 6.86 7.86
CA GLY A 58 7.68 7.54 8.19
C GLY A 58 6.61 7.34 7.12
N THR A 59 6.98 7.44 5.84
CA THR A 59 6.04 7.20 4.74
C THR A 59 5.59 5.75 4.66
N LEU A 60 6.50 4.78 4.83
CA LEU A 60 6.11 3.35 4.86
C LEU A 60 5.15 3.06 6.01
N GLN A 61 5.41 3.64 7.18
CA GLN A 61 4.54 3.51 8.34
C GLN A 61 3.17 4.16 8.13
N GLN A 62 3.12 5.31 7.46
CA GLN A 62 1.85 5.92 7.09
C GLN A 62 1.05 5.04 6.12
N TYR A 63 1.69 4.44 5.11
CA TYR A 63 0.98 3.57 4.16
C TYR A 63 0.51 2.27 4.80
N ALA A 64 1.43 1.55 5.47
CA ALA A 64 1.12 0.29 6.15
C ALA A 64 0.14 0.48 7.31
N GLY A 65 0.31 1.54 8.10
CA GLY A 65 -0.57 1.89 9.22
C GLY A 65 -2.02 2.04 8.80
N ARG A 66 -2.29 2.57 7.60
CA ARG A 66 -3.66 2.69 7.08
C ARG A 66 -4.30 1.34 6.79
N LEU A 67 -3.52 0.33 6.41
CA LEU A 67 -4.00 -1.04 6.19
C LEU A 67 -4.27 -1.78 7.50
N HIS A 68 -3.67 -1.38 8.62
CA HIS A 68 -3.89 -2.02 9.92
C HIS A 68 -5.21 -1.64 10.60
N ARG A 69 -6.04 -0.79 9.99
CA ARG A 69 -7.38 -0.50 10.52
C ARG A 69 -8.28 -1.73 10.47
N GLU A 70 -9.06 -1.93 11.53
CA GLU A 70 -9.99 -3.06 11.63
C GLU A 70 -11.10 -3.00 10.58
N HIS A 71 -11.46 -4.17 10.04
CA HIS A 71 -12.57 -4.34 9.11
C HIS A 71 -13.01 -5.81 9.14
N ALA A 72 -14.33 -6.08 9.15
CA ALA A 72 -14.88 -7.42 9.43
C ALA A 72 -14.38 -8.52 8.48
N GLY A 73 -14.08 -8.18 7.22
CA GLY A 73 -13.57 -9.13 6.21
C GLY A 73 -12.04 -9.30 6.18
N LYS A 74 -11.29 -8.58 7.03
CA LYS A 74 -9.83 -8.52 6.92
C LYS A 74 -9.17 -9.62 7.74
N THR A 75 -8.45 -10.51 7.06
CA THR A 75 -7.77 -11.66 7.66
C THR A 75 -6.27 -11.43 7.90
N GLY A 76 -5.70 -10.39 7.30
CA GLY A 76 -4.29 -10.04 7.44
C GLY A 76 -3.95 -8.77 6.65
N VAL A 77 -2.69 -8.34 6.75
CA VAL A 77 -2.16 -7.21 5.97
C VAL A 77 -0.95 -7.67 5.19
N ARG A 78 -0.87 -7.30 3.90
CA ARG A 78 0.23 -7.68 3.01
C ARG A 78 0.88 -6.47 2.36
N VAL A 79 2.19 -6.53 2.18
CA VAL A 79 2.93 -5.59 1.35
C VAL A 79 3.62 -6.37 0.23
N ILE A 80 3.30 -6.03 -1.01
CA ILE A 80 3.98 -6.52 -2.21
C ILE A 80 4.94 -5.42 -2.64
N ASP A 81 6.23 -5.62 -2.38
CA ASP A 81 7.28 -4.62 -2.65
C ASP A 81 7.99 -4.96 -3.97
N TYR A 82 7.89 -4.07 -4.95
CA TYR A 82 8.63 -4.25 -6.20
C TYR A 82 10.10 -3.88 -5.99
N VAL A 83 10.99 -4.85 -6.26
CA VAL A 83 12.44 -4.70 -6.07
C VAL A 83 13.12 -4.77 -7.42
N ASP A 84 13.84 -3.70 -7.76
CA ASP A 84 14.77 -3.66 -8.89
C ASP A 84 16.21 -3.78 -8.35
N GLY A 85 16.79 -4.97 -8.53
CA GLY A 85 18.16 -5.28 -8.12
C GLY A 85 19.24 -4.83 -9.12
N GLY A 86 18.86 -4.34 -10.30
CA GLY A 86 19.81 -3.92 -11.33
C GLY A 86 20.47 -2.57 -11.03
N HIS A 87 19.95 -1.81 -10.06
CA HIS A 87 20.43 -0.47 -9.75
C HIS A 87 20.86 -0.32 -8.28
N PRO A 88 22.15 -0.02 -7.98
CA PRO A 88 22.67 0.01 -6.60
C PRO A 88 21.92 0.96 -5.64
N VAL A 89 21.37 2.06 -6.17
CA VAL A 89 20.55 2.99 -5.36
C VAL A 89 19.24 2.33 -4.92
N LEU A 90 18.55 1.63 -5.82
CA LEU A 90 17.28 0.96 -5.54
C LEU A 90 17.47 -0.21 -4.59
N GLN A 91 18.59 -0.93 -4.71
CA GLN A 91 19.00 -1.97 -3.76
C GLN A 91 19.14 -1.42 -2.33
N ARG A 92 19.90 -0.32 -2.12
CA ARG A 92 20.03 0.33 -0.80
C ARG A 92 18.70 0.84 -0.25
N MET A 93 17.80 1.28 -1.13
CA MET A 93 16.46 1.68 -0.75
C MET A 93 15.64 0.49 -0.26
N TRP A 94 15.70 -0.64 -0.96
CA TRP A 94 15.04 -1.88 -0.52
C TRP A 94 15.57 -2.33 0.85
N GLU A 95 16.87 -2.33 1.10
CA GLU A 95 17.44 -2.65 2.42
C GLU A 95 16.88 -1.75 3.54
N LYS A 96 16.70 -0.45 3.26
CA LYS A 96 16.05 0.49 4.19
C LYS A 96 14.58 0.12 4.42
N ARG A 97 13.84 -0.25 3.36
CA ARG A 97 12.45 -0.69 3.47
C ARG A 97 12.31 -1.95 4.31
N GLN A 98 13.19 -2.95 4.11
CA GLN A 98 13.19 -4.19 4.91
C GLN A 98 13.32 -3.91 6.42
N ARG A 99 14.22 -3.00 6.82
CA ARG A 99 14.34 -2.58 8.22
C ARG A 99 13.06 -1.89 8.72
N GLY A 100 12.44 -1.06 7.87
CA GLY A 100 11.16 -0.43 8.15
C GLY A 100 10.04 -1.44 8.40
N TYR A 101 9.88 -2.43 7.52
CA TYR A 101 8.88 -3.50 7.64
C TYR A 101 9.07 -4.32 8.92
N ARG A 102 10.30 -4.78 9.20
CA ARG A 102 10.61 -5.53 10.43
C ARG A 102 10.29 -4.73 11.69
N ALA A 103 10.59 -3.43 11.70
CA ALA A 103 10.28 -2.54 12.82
C ALA A 103 8.76 -2.31 13.02
N MET A 104 7.94 -2.62 12.00
CA MET A 104 6.48 -2.60 12.08
C MET A 104 5.88 -3.99 12.39
N GLY A 105 6.72 -5.02 12.58
CA GLY A 105 6.28 -6.38 12.87
C GLY A 105 6.00 -7.25 11.64
N TYR A 106 6.27 -6.77 10.43
CA TYR A 106 6.13 -7.59 9.23
C TYR A 106 7.26 -8.63 9.12
N GLN A 107 6.88 -9.82 8.66
CA GLN A 107 7.81 -10.84 8.20
C GLN A 107 8.17 -10.55 6.74
N VAL A 108 9.45 -10.34 6.47
CA VAL A 108 9.96 -10.06 5.11
C VAL A 108 10.41 -11.37 4.48
N ARG A 109 9.79 -11.74 3.36
CA ARG A 109 10.17 -12.90 2.54
C ARG A 109 11.18 -12.54 1.46
N THR A 110 11.92 -13.53 0.99
CA THR A 110 12.99 -13.33 -0.01
C THR A 110 12.36 -13.03 -1.37
N PRO A 111 12.85 -12.06 -2.16
CA PRO A 111 12.34 -11.82 -3.51
C PRO A 111 12.47 -13.08 -4.37
N GLY A 112 11.38 -13.51 -5.01
CA GLY A 112 11.35 -14.72 -5.85
C GLY A 112 10.92 -16.00 -5.13
N GLU A 113 10.69 -15.98 -3.81
CA GLU A 113 9.87 -17.01 -3.17
C GLU A 113 8.43 -16.86 -3.64
N ASP A 114 7.80 -17.96 -4.08
CA ASP A 114 6.48 -17.99 -4.72
C ASP A 114 5.50 -17.02 -4.05
N ILE A 115 5.22 -15.93 -4.75
CA ILE A 115 4.01 -15.15 -4.52
C ILE A 115 2.93 -15.95 -5.22
N GLN A 116 2.42 -17.00 -4.58
CA GLN A 116 1.06 -17.42 -4.87
C GLN A 116 0.17 -16.39 -4.16
N PRO A 117 -0.36 -15.37 -4.86
CA PRO A 117 -1.48 -14.66 -4.30
C PRO A 117 -2.58 -15.72 -4.21
N GLN A 118 -2.83 -16.21 -3.00
CA GLN A 118 -4.11 -16.80 -2.66
C GLN A 118 -5.12 -15.65 -2.81
N LEU A 119 -5.57 -15.44 -4.05
CA LEU A 119 -6.78 -14.70 -4.34
C LEU A 119 -7.88 -15.64 -3.81
N ALA A 120 -8.34 -15.35 -2.60
CA ALA A 120 -9.53 -15.98 -2.04
C ALA A 120 -10.76 -15.57 -2.87
#